data_AF-A0A945JQ83-F1
#
_entry.id   AF-A0A945JQ83-F1
#
_cell.length_a   1.000
_cell.length_b   1.000
_cell.length_c   1.000
_cell.angle_alpha   90.00
_cell.angle_beta   90.00
_cell.angle_gamma   90.00
#
_symmetry.space_group_name_H-M   'P 1'
#
loop_
_entity.id
_entity.type
_entity.pdbx_description
1 polymer ?
#
loop_
_entity_poly.entity_id
_entity_poly.type
_entity_poly.pdbx_seq_one_letter_code
_entity_poly.pdbx_strand_id
1 'polypeptide(L)' 'LEAAGRYEMKAGEGFYLDKAGGGGFGDPKKRDPDAIKRDIAEGYVTPEGAKRDYGFEG' A
#
# COMPACT_ATOMS: atom_id res chain seq x y z
N LEU A 1 -16.93 11.28 11.13
CA LEU A 1 -16.02 10.13 11.23
C LEU A 1 -16.39 9.43 12.51
N GLU A 2 -17.16 8.33 12.43
CA GLU A 2 -17.33 7.46 13.59
C GLU A 2 -15.93 7.01 14.03
N ALA A 3 -15.62 7.23 15.30
CA ALA A 3 -14.30 6.95 15.84
C ALA A 3 -13.93 5.48 15.60
N ALA A 4 -12.62 5.19 15.57
CA ALA A 4 -12.11 3.82 15.70
C ALA A 4 -12.59 3.26 17.05
N GLY A 5 -13.78 2.68 17.06
CA GLY A 5 -14.51 2.25 18.24
C GLY A 5 -14.98 0.81 18.09
N ARG A 6 -15.67 0.31 19.12
CA ARG A 6 -16.19 -1.05 19.14
C ARG A 6 -17.40 -1.17 18.20
N TYR A 7 -17.35 -2.13 17.28
CA TYR A 7 -18.47 -2.52 16.41
C TYR A 7 -18.87 -3.97 16.72
N GLU A 8 -20.16 -4.22 16.94
CA GLU A 8 -20.68 -5.58 17.14
C GLU A 8 -21.16 -6.17 15.81
N MET A 9 -20.48 -7.21 15.34
CA MET A 9 -20.78 -7.89 14.08
C MET A 9 -21.67 -9.10 14.29
N LYS A 10 -22.57 -9.36 13.34
CA LYS A 10 -23.35 -10.59 13.28
C LYS A 10 -22.59 -11.70 12.54
N ALA A 11 -22.96 -12.95 12.81
CA ALA A 11 -22.41 -14.09 12.08
C ALA A 11 -22.72 -13.95 10.57
N GLY A 12 -21.67 -14.04 9.75
CA GLY A 12 -21.76 -13.92 8.29
C GLY A 12 -21.45 -12.53 7.73
N GLU A 13 -21.26 -11.50 8.57
CA GLU A 13 -20.82 -10.18 8.12
C GLU A 13 -19.31 -10.14 7.90
N GLY A 14 -18.90 -9.48 6.82
CA GLY A 14 -17.51 -9.15 6.54
C GLY A 14 -17.23 -7.69 6.86
N PHE A 15 -15.99 -7.39 7.27
CA PHE A 15 -15.53 -6.01 7.45
C PHE A 15 -14.28 -5.79 6.62
N TYR A 16 -14.13 -4.57 6.11
CA TYR A 16 -12.96 -4.12 5.38
C TYR A 16 -12.27 -3.02 6.19
N LEU A 17 -10.97 -3.20 6.43
CA LEU A 17 -10.15 -2.19 7.09
C LEU A 17 -9.25 -1.52 6.07
N ASP A 18 -9.54 -0.25 5.79
CA ASP A 18 -8.61 0.63 5.11
C ASP A 18 -7.80 1.40 6.15
N LYS A 19 -6.51 1.06 6.27
CA LYS A 19 -5.60 1.74 7.21
C LYS A 19 -4.69 2.67 6.44
N ALA A 20 -4.53 3.88 6.96
CA ALA A 20 -3.54 4.81 6.45
C ALA A 20 -2.13 4.20 6.51
N GLY A 21 -1.35 4.40 5.45
CA GLY A 21 0.08 4.12 5.41
C GLY A 21 0.92 5.25 6.02
N GLY A 22 2.24 5.12 5.90
CA GLY A 22 3.18 6.21 6.20
C GLY A 22 3.34 7.20 5.04
N GLY A 23 3.92 8.37 5.30
CA GLY A 23 4.35 9.30 4.27
C GLY A 23 5.66 8.87 3.58
N GLY A 24 5.87 9.32 2.34
CA GLY A 24 7.11 9.12 1.60
C GLY A 24 8.19 10.17 1.90
N PHE A 25 9.43 9.89 1.49
CA PHE A 25 10.55 10.83 1.57
C PHE A 25 11.38 10.81 0.29
N GLY A 26 11.79 12.00 -0.18
CA GLY A 26 12.62 12.15 -1.37
C GLY A 26 11.84 12.02 -2.68
N ASP A 27 12.59 12.00 -3.79
CA ASP A 27 12.04 11.80 -5.13
C ASP A 27 11.83 10.31 -5.41
N PRO A 28 10.59 9.84 -5.63
CA PRO A 28 10.30 8.43 -5.90
C PRO A 28 11.10 7.86 -7.08
N LYS A 29 11.40 8.66 -8.11
CA LYS A 29 12.14 8.21 -9.30
C LYS A 29 13.61 7.88 -9.01
N LYS A 30 14.11 8.24 -7.83
CA LYS A 30 15.47 7.94 -7.36
C LYS A 30 15.53 6.71 -6.46
N ARG A 31 14.40 6.04 -6.20
CA ARG A 31 14.39 4.78 -5.43
C ARG A 31 15.16 3.70 -6.20
N ASP A 32 15.95 2.92 -5.47
CA ASP A 32 16.72 1.81 -6.01
C ASP A 32 15.79 0.81 -6.76
N PRO A 33 16.03 0.52 -8.05
CA PRO A 33 15.24 -0.46 -8.82
C PRO A 33 15.16 -1.83 -8.17
N ASP A 34 16.21 -2.30 -7.49
CA ASP A 34 16.18 -3.61 -6.84
C ASP A 34 15.37 -3.59 -5.54
N ALA A 35 15.24 -2.43 -4.88
CA ALA A 35 14.28 -2.25 -3.79
C ALA A 35 12.85 -2.30 -4.31
N ILE A 36 12.55 -1.67 -5.46
CA ILE A 36 11.21 -1.70 -6.07
C ILE A 36 10.81 -3.14 -6.43
N LYS A 37 11.72 -3.93 -7.01
CA LYS A 37 11.45 -5.37 -7.29
C LYS A 37 11.10 -6.16 -6.03
N ARG A 38 11.81 -5.90 -4.92
CA ARG A 38 11.49 -6.53 -3.63
C ARG A 38 10.13 -6.10 -3.12
N ASP A 39 9.82 -4.80 -3.17
CA ASP A 39 8.51 -4.27 -2.74
C ASP A 39 7.36 -4.91 -3.54
N ILE A 40 7.56 -5.16 -4.84
CA ILE A 40 6.59 -5.88 -5.69
C ILE A 40 6.48 -7.34 -5.28
N ALA A 41 7.61 -8.03 -5.10
CA ALA A 41 7.62 -9.45 -4.71
C ALA A 41 6.96 -9.68 -3.34
N GLU A 42 7.08 -8.72 -2.43
CA GLU A 42 6.48 -8.74 -1.10
C GLU A 42 5.04 -8.23 -1.07
N GLY A 43 4.53 -7.69 -2.20
CA GLY A 43 3.16 -7.19 -2.31
C GLY A 43 2.91 -5.83 -1.66
N TYR A 44 3.96 -5.11 -1.27
CA TYR A 44 3.85 -3.73 -0.77
C TYR A 44 3.48 -2.75 -1.88
N VAL A 45 3.91 -3.02 -3.11
CA VAL A 45 3.64 -2.19 -4.29
C VAL A 45 3.16 -3.09 -5.43
N THR A 46 2.13 -2.68 -6.16
CA THR A 46 1.72 -3.41 -7.38
C THR A 46 2.62 -3.04 -8.56
N PRO A 47 2.78 -3.89 -9.59
CA PRO A 47 3.52 -3.54 -10.81
C PRO A 47 3.03 -2.23 -11.45
N GLU A 48 1.72 -2.01 -11.47
CA GLU A 48 1.12 -0.78 -12.01
C GLU A 48 1.44 0.45 -11.14
N GLY A 49 1.46 0.27 -9.82
CA GLY A 49 1.87 1.30 -8.86
C GLY A 49 3.36 1.64 -9.01
N ALA A 50 4.20 0.62 -9.19
CA ALA A 50 5.63 0.79 -9.44
C ALA A 50 5.89 1.66 -10.67
N LYS A 51 5.16 1.41 -11.75
CA LYS A 51 5.24 2.21 -12.98
C LYS A 51 4.74 3.64 -12.78
N ARG A 52 3.57 3.80 -12.16
CA ARG A 52 2.92 5.11 -11.97
C ARG A 52 3.73 6.03 -11.05
N ASP A 53 4.18 5.50 -9.91
CA ASP A 53 4.68 6.33 -8.82
C ASP A 53 6.22 6.44 -8.84
N TYR A 54 6.91 5.38 -9.27
CA TYR A 54 8.38 5.33 -9.31
C TYR A 54 8.95 5.42 -10.73
N GLY A 55 8.13 5.33 -11.77
CA GLY A 55 8.61 5.26 -13.16
C GLY A 55 9.35 3.95 -13.47
N PHE A 56 9.05 2.89 -12.72
CA PHE A 56 9.68 1.59 -12.90
C PHE A 56 9.10 0.85 -14.11
N GLU A 57 9.97 0.37 -15.01
CA GLU A 57 9.58 -0.33 -16.25
C GLU A 57 9.97 -1.82 -16.26
N GLY A 58 10.50 -2.33 -15.14
CA GLY A 58 11.04 -3.69 -15.01
C GLY A 58 10.10 -4.71 -14.38
#